data_AF-A0A349DRP3-F1
#
_entry.id   AF-A0A349DRP3-F1
#
_cell.length_a   1.000
_cell.length_b   1.000
_cell.length_c   1.000
_cell.angle_alpha   90.00
_cell.angle_beta   90.00
_cell.angle_gamma   90.00
#
_symmetry.space_group_name_H-M   'P 1'
#
loop_
_entity.id
_entity.type
_entity.pdbx_description
1 polymer ?
#
loop_
_entity_poly.entity_id
_entity_poly.type
_entity_poly.pdbx_seq_one_letter_code
_entity_poly.pdbx_strand_id
1 'polypeptide(L)'
;MSKLPFKTHASLLLMSFVTWGIFVLVGLPDYYQSWSYDATVIIVIAVTVLYVPLGEYLLKKMFPNEDYFRNSLWLALYLTVPLFTYDALFIGVIGKEGLSFVPKYWYLTFFYFSFWLQFPLIGLLKEKNQEEKHLPG
;
A
#
# COMPACT_ATOMS: atom_id res chain seq x y z
N MET A 1 -5.45 -21.60 -10.01
CA MET A 1 -5.39 -20.41 -9.12
C MET A 1 -5.98 -20.81 -7.79
N SER A 2 -5.21 -20.83 -6.70
CA SER A 2 -5.80 -20.93 -5.36
C SER A 2 -6.61 -19.66 -5.15
N LYS A 3 -7.94 -19.80 -5.05
CA LYS A 3 -8.82 -18.65 -4.81
C LYS A 3 -8.58 -18.20 -3.37
N LEU A 4 -8.25 -16.91 -3.18
CA LEU A 4 -8.19 -16.37 -1.83
C LEU A 4 -9.58 -16.48 -1.18
N PRO A 5 -9.66 -16.79 0.13
CA PRO A 5 -10.94 -16.81 0.82
C PRO A 5 -11.60 -15.44 0.78
N PHE A 6 -12.94 -15.41 0.70
CA PHE A 6 -13.71 -14.16 0.76
C PHE A 6 -13.35 -13.30 1.97
N LYS A 7 -13.13 -13.95 3.13
CA LYS A 7 -12.68 -13.27 4.36
C LYS A 7 -11.39 -12.48 4.15
N THR A 8 -10.42 -13.02 3.42
CA THR A 8 -9.14 -12.35 3.12
C THR A 8 -9.38 -11.11 2.24
N HIS A 9 -10.21 -11.23 1.21
CA HIS A 9 -10.58 -10.08 0.37
C HIS A 9 -11.26 -8.96 1.18
N ALA A 10 -12.21 -9.31 2.05
CA ALA A 10 -12.88 -8.34 2.91
C ALA A 10 -11.90 -7.67 3.89
N SER A 11 -10.97 -8.43 4.48
CA SER A 11 -9.94 -7.87 5.38
C SER A 11 -8.98 -6.94 4.64
N LEU A 12 -8.56 -7.27 3.41
CA LEU A 12 -7.70 -6.40 2.60
C LEU A 12 -8.40 -5.10 2.22
N LEU A 13 -9.68 -5.16 1.82
CA LEU A 13 -10.49 -3.97 1.56
C LEU A 13 -10.65 -3.09 2.79
N LEU A 14 -10.98 -3.68 3.94
CA LEU A 14 -11.12 -2.93 5.20
C LEU A 14 -9.79 -2.27 5.59
N MET A 15 -8.67 -3.00 5.47
CA MET A 15 -7.34 -2.45 5.73
C MET A 15 -7.03 -1.28 4.80
N SER A 16 -7.31 -1.38 3.50
CA SER A 16 -7.11 -0.28 2.56
C SER A 16 -7.94 0.96 2.91
N PHE A 17 -9.19 0.77 3.34
CA PHE A 17 -10.07 1.85 3.76
C PHE A 17 -9.59 2.53 5.04
N VAL A 18 -9.16 1.75 6.04
CA VAL A 18 -8.60 2.28 7.29
C VAL A 18 -7.30 3.04 7.01
N THR A 19 -6.42 2.49 6.18
CA THR A 19 -5.16 3.15 5.77
C THR A 19 -5.45 4.48 5.07
N TRP A 20 -6.38 4.50 4.11
CA TRP A 20 -6.84 5.72 3.47
C TRP A 20 -7.36 6.74 4.48
N GLY A 21 -8.23 6.30 5.40
CA GLY A 21 -8.80 7.17 6.43
C GLY A 21 -7.74 7.80 7.33
N ILE A 22 -6.70 7.04 7.69
CA ILE A 22 -5.55 7.58 8.44
C ILE A 22 -4.84 8.66 7.63
N PHE A 23 -4.56 8.43 6.34
CA PHE A 23 -3.94 9.46 5.49
C PHE A 23 -4.80 10.71 5.36
N VAL A 24 -6.11 10.58 5.14
CA VAL A 24 -7.03 11.72 5.11
C VAL A 24 -6.93 12.52 6.40
N LEU A 25 -7.06 11.86 7.57
CA LEU A 25 -7.07 12.53 8.87
C LEU A 25 -5.77 13.25 9.18
N VAL A 26 -4.62 12.64 8.89
CA VAL A 26 -3.31 13.27 9.09
C VAL A 26 -3.10 14.41 8.09
N GLY A 27 -3.67 14.30 6.89
CA GLY A 27 -3.57 15.32 5.85
C GLY A 27 -4.46 16.54 6.06
N LEU A 28 -5.44 16.51 6.96
CA LEU A 28 -6.34 17.65 7.17
C LEU A 28 -5.60 18.93 7.60
N PRO A 29 -6.10 20.13 7.22
CA PRO A 29 -7.35 20.36 6.48
C PRO A 29 -7.21 20.34 4.95
N ASP A 30 -6.00 20.42 4.42
CA ASP A 30 -5.76 20.64 2.97
C ASP A 30 -5.05 19.46 2.29
N TYR A 31 -5.14 18.29 2.91
CA TYR A 31 -4.56 17.04 2.43
C TYR A 31 -3.06 17.23 2.13
N TYR A 32 -2.30 17.61 3.16
CA TYR A 32 -0.85 17.86 3.16
C TYR A 32 -0.35 19.00 2.26
N GLN A 33 -1.21 19.74 1.55
CA GLN A 33 -0.77 20.77 0.61
C GLN A 33 -0.06 21.95 1.30
N SER A 34 -0.30 22.15 2.59
CA SER A 34 0.37 23.15 3.44
C SER A 34 1.77 22.75 3.89
N TRP A 35 2.17 21.49 3.71
CA TRP A 35 3.48 21.01 4.13
C TRP A 35 4.58 21.56 3.22
N SER A 36 5.77 21.77 3.79
CA SER A 36 6.94 22.08 2.97
C SER A 36 7.29 20.88 2.09
N TYR A 37 7.94 21.16 0.95
CA TYR A 37 8.44 20.13 0.04
C TYR A 37 9.36 19.14 0.77
N ASP A 38 10.31 19.66 1.57
CA ASP A 38 11.27 18.83 2.31
C ASP A 38 10.58 17.91 3.33
N ALA A 39 9.59 18.42 4.08
CA ALA A 39 8.82 17.61 5.02
C ALA A 39 8.05 16.49 4.28
N THR A 40 7.48 16.81 3.13
CA THR A 40 6.77 15.84 2.28
C THR A 40 7.72 14.74 1.80
N VAL A 41 8.92 15.09 1.32
CA VAL A 41 9.93 14.11 0.89
C VAL A 41 10.38 13.21 2.05
N ILE A 42 10.68 13.80 3.23
CA ILE A 42 11.08 13.04 4.42
C ILE A 42 10.00 12.02 4.79
N ILE A 43 8.73 12.44 4.77
CA ILE A 43 7.61 11.56 5.15
C ILE A 43 7.36 10.50 4.10
N VAL A 44 7.48 10.81 2.81
CA VAL A 44 7.42 9.81 1.73
C VAL A 44 8.47 8.71 1.95
N ILE A 45 9.72 9.10 2.25
CA ILE A 45 10.80 8.15 2.55
C ILE A 45 10.48 7.35 3.81
N ALA A 46 10.09 8.01 4.90
CA ALA A 46 9.81 7.37 6.18
C ALA A 46 8.68 6.33 6.05
N VAL A 47 7.58 6.69 5.37
CA VAL A 47 6.46 5.79 5.10
C VAL A 47 6.91 4.64 4.22
N THR A 48 7.68 4.89 3.15
CA THR A 48 8.24 3.84 2.29
C THR A 48 9.05 2.84 3.10
N VAL A 49 9.96 3.30 3.97
CA VAL A 49 10.77 2.45 4.84
C VAL A 49 9.89 1.68 5.83
N LEU A 50 8.89 2.32 6.44
CA LEU A 50 7.95 1.69 7.38
C LEU A 50 7.16 0.55 6.72
N TYR A 51 6.79 0.69 5.44
CA TYR A 51 6.07 -0.34 4.70
C TYR A 51 6.90 -1.60 4.42
N VAL A 52 8.23 -1.58 4.62
CA VAL A 52 9.07 -2.79 4.48
C VAL A 52 8.74 -3.84 5.55
N PRO A 53 8.95 -3.58 6.86
CA PRO A 53 8.61 -4.54 7.91
C PRO A 53 7.09 -4.76 8.01
N LEU A 54 6.28 -3.72 7.73
CA LEU A 54 4.83 -3.85 7.74
C LEU A 54 4.35 -4.78 6.61
N GLY A 55 4.91 -4.67 5.40
CA GLY A 55 4.58 -5.55 4.28
C GLY A 55 4.86 -7.01 4.62
N GLU A 56 6.01 -7.31 5.22
CA GLU A 56 6.32 -8.67 5.68
C GLU A 56 5.32 -9.16 6.74
N TYR A 57 4.95 -8.30 7.69
CA TYR A 57 3.96 -8.62 8.71
C TYR A 57 2.59 -8.93 8.11
N LEU A 58 2.10 -8.08 7.19
CA LEU A 58 0.81 -8.24 6.53
C LEU A 58 0.75 -9.52 5.70
N LEU A 59 1.83 -9.84 4.97
CA LEU A 59 1.94 -11.08 4.20
C LEU A 59 1.78 -12.33 5.08
N LYS A 60 2.43 -12.36 6.25
CA LYS A 60 2.31 -13.48 7.19
C LYS A 60 0.94 -13.54 7.87
N LYS A 61 0.35 -12.40 8.18
CA LYS A 61 -0.83 -12.32 9.05
C LYS A 61 -2.15 -12.49 8.29
N MET A 62 -2.24 -11.96 7.08
CA MET A 62 -3.51 -11.82 6.35
C MET A 62 -3.76 -12.96 5.36
N PHE A 63 -2.71 -13.63 4.90
CA PHE A 63 -2.81 -14.66 3.87
C PHE A 63 -2.72 -16.06 4.49
N PRO A 64 -3.52 -17.02 4.00
CA PRO A 64 -3.62 -18.36 4.59
C PRO A 64 -2.49 -19.31 4.16
N ASN A 65 -1.67 -18.94 3.18
CA ASN A 65 -0.63 -19.78 2.61
C ASN A 65 0.68 -19.00 2.47
N GLU A 66 1.77 -19.71 2.19
CA GLU A 66 3.13 -19.16 2.10
C GLU A 66 3.55 -18.80 0.66
N ASP A 67 2.59 -18.65 -0.26
CA ASP A 67 2.84 -18.18 -1.64
C ASP A 67 3.07 -16.65 -1.62
N TYR A 68 4.17 -16.23 -1.01
CA TYR A 68 4.41 -14.84 -0.62
C TYR A 68 4.52 -13.89 -1.81
N PHE A 69 5.13 -14.32 -2.92
CA PHE A 69 5.16 -13.50 -4.12
C PHE A 69 3.75 -13.21 -4.65
N ARG A 70 2.89 -14.22 -4.83
CA ARG A 70 1.53 -13.97 -5.31
C ARG A 70 0.67 -13.20 -4.31
N ASN A 71 0.81 -13.50 -3.02
CA ASN A 71 0.13 -12.77 -1.96
C ASN A 71 0.54 -11.29 -1.93
N SER A 72 1.80 -10.97 -2.25
CA SER A 72 2.28 -9.60 -2.31
C SER A 72 1.70 -8.80 -3.48
N LEU A 73 1.39 -9.45 -4.61
CA LEU A 73 0.65 -8.82 -5.70
C LEU A 73 -0.79 -8.49 -5.30
N TRP A 74 -1.44 -9.38 -4.54
CA TRP A 74 -2.75 -9.08 -3.96
C TRP A 74 -2.68 -7.94 -2.96
N LEU A 75 -1.65 -7.91 -2.10
CA LEU A 75 -1.44 -6.81 -1.16
C LEU A 75 -1.25 -5.47 -1.89
N ALA A 76 -0.42 -5.44 -2.93
CA ALA A 76 -0.21 -4.25 -3.77
C ALA A 76 -1.52 -3.80 -4.44
N LEU A 77 -2.28 -4.73 -5.03
CA LEU A 77 -3.55 -4.43 -5.67
C LEU A 77 -4.55 -3.82 -4.69
N TYR A 78 -4.75 -4.44 -3.53
CA TYR A 78 -5.73 -3.98 -2.55
C TYR A 78 -5.29 -2.72 -1.80
N LEU A 79 -3.99 -2.43 -1.71
CA LEU A 79 -3.54 -1.18 -1.09
C LEU A 79 -3.53 -0.02 -2.08
N THR A 80 -3.35 -0.25 -3.38
CA THR A 80 -3.24 0.84 -4.37
C THR A 80 -4.55 1.15 -5.07
N VAL A 81 -5.30 0.15 -5.56
CA VAL A 81 -6.50 0.39 -6.37
C VAL A 81 -7.65 0.99 -5.55
N PRO A 82 -8.03 0.42 -4.38
CA PRO A 82 -9.02 1.05 -3.51
C PRO A 82 -8.57 2.43 -3.03
N LEU A 83 -7.31 2.59 -2.62
CA LEU A 83 -6.76 3.87 -2.16
C LEU A 83 -6.88 4.96 -3.23
N PHE A 84 -6.42 4.69 -4.46
CA PHE A 84 -6.58 5.59 -5.59
C PHE A 84 -8.07 5.91 -5.86
N THR A 85 -8.94 4.91 -5.77
CA THR A 85 -10.39 5.11 -5.97
C THR A 85 -10.96 6.05 -4.91
N TYR A 86 -10.59 5.88 -3.65
CA TYR A 86 -11.03 6.75 -2.57
C TYR A 86 -10.50 8.18 -2.73
N ASP A 87 -9.23 8.35 -3.12
CA ASP A 87 -8.66 9.67 -3.37
C ASP A 87 -9.27 10.35 -4.61
N ALA A 88 -9.55 9.61 -5.68
CA ALA A 88 -10.25 10.13 -6.85
C ALA A 88 -11.66 10.63 -6.49
N LEU A 89 -12.37 9.93 -5.60
CA LEU A 89 -13.66 10.37 -5.10
C LEU A 89 -13.53 11.56 -4.14
N PHE A 90 -12.62 11.50 -3.18
CA PHE A 90 -12.50 12.51 -2.13
C PHE A 90 -11.86 13.80 -2.62
N ILE A 91 -10.73 13.72 -3.29
CA ILE A 91 -10.00 14.88 -3.79
C ILE A 91 -10.55 15.30 -5.16
N GLY A 92 -10.72 14.33 -6.07
CA GLY A 92 -11.15 14.60 -7.43
C GLY A 92 -12.61 15.07 -7.53
N VAL A 93 -13.54 14.30 -6.95
CA VAL A 93 -14.98 14.62 -7.05
C VAL A 93 -15.42 15.60 -5.95
N ILE A 94 -15.20 15.28 -4.67
CA ILE A 94 -15.67 16.12 -3.55
C ILE A 94 -14.82 17.41 -3.46
N GLY A 95 -13.50 17.30 -3.56
CA GLY A 95 -12.57 18.43 -3.59
C GLY A 95 -12.57 19.24 -4.88
N LYS A 96 -13.28 18.78 -5.93
CA LYS A 96 -13.42 19.43 -7.25
C LYS A 96 -12.12 19.63 -8.02
N GLU A 97 -11.08 18.84 -7.73
CA GLU A 97 -9.81 18.85 -8.47
C GLU A 97 -9.89 18.01 -9.77
N GLY A 98 -10.88 17.14 -9.94
CA GLY A 98 -10.95 16.24 -11.09
C GLY A 98 -9.75 15.28 -11.10
N LEU A 99 -9.01 15.18 -12.22
CA LEU A 99 -7.77 14.39 -12.32
C LEU A 99 -6.49 15.23 -12.12
N SER A 100 -6.60 16.53 -11.88
CA SER A 100 -5.42 17.38 -11.59
C SER A 100 -4.69 16.92 -10.32
N PHE A 101 -5.39 16.19 -9.43
CA PHE A 101 -4.81 15.72 -8.18
C PHE A 101 -3.65 14.74 -8.41
N VAL A 102 -3.63 14.00 -9.52
CA VAL A 102 -2.58 13.01 -9.81
C VAL A 102 -1.19 13.67 -9.86
N PRO A 103 -0.95 14.72 -10.67
CA PRO A 103 0.32 15.44 -10.63
C PRO A 103 0.47 16.37 -9.40
N LYS A 104 -0.62 16.97 -8.91
CA LYS A 104 -0.57 17.93 -7.79
C LYS A 104 -0.21 17.26 -6.45
N TYR A 105 -0.74 16.07 -6.20
CA TYR A 105 -0.49 15.25 -5.01
C TYR A 105 0.50 14.15 -5.37
N TRP A 106 1.67 14.55 -5.90
CA TRP A 106 2.67 13.64 -6.46
C TRP A 106 3.09 12.51 -5.51
N TYR A 107 3.06 12.76 -4.20
CA TYR A 107 3.39 11.78 -3.17
C TYR A 107 2.37 10.65 -3.09
N LEU A 108 1.09 10.91 -3.36
CA LEU A 108 0.07 9.87 -3.49
C LEU A 108 0.35 9.02 -4.72
N THR A 109 0.60 9.69 -5.85
CA THR A 109 0.98 9.04 -7.10
C THR A 109 2.21 8.15 -6.92
N PHE A 110 3.22 8.63 -6.19
CA PHE A 110 4.38 7.83 -5.83
C PHE A 110 3.97 6.53 -5.13
N PHE A 111 3.10 6.56 -4.12
CA PHE A 111 2.64 5.35 -3.42
C PHE A 111 1.77 4.42 -4.27
N TYR A 112 0.98 4.96 -5.20
CA TYR A 112 0.21 4.13 -6.13
C TYR A 112 1.09 3.26 -7.00
N PHE A 113 2.32 3.70 -7.31
CA PHE A 113 3.29 2.94 -8.10
C PHE A 113 4.30 2.18 -7.25
N SER A 114 4.83 2.78 -6.19
CA SER A 114 5.93 2.20 -5.42
C SER A 114 5.54 0.88 -4.76
N PHE A 115 4.29 0.73 -4.31
CA PHE A 115 3.80 -0.53 -3.72
C PHE A 115 3.76 -1.70 -4.71
N TRP A 116 3.63 -1.45 -6.02
CA TRP A 116 3.74 -2.48 -7.04
C TRP A 116 5.17 -2.99 -7.26
N LEU A 117 6.18 -2.22 -6.84
CA LEU A 117 7.56 -2.68 -6.82
C LEU A 117 7.92 -3.24 -5.44
N GLN A 118 7.58 -2.50 -4.39
CA GLN A 118 7.99 -2.76 -3.02
C GLN A 118 7.42 -4.09 -2.48
N PHE A 119 6.12 -4.33 -2.57
CA PHE A 119 5.56 -5.57 -2.01
C PHE A 119 6.03 -6.82 -2.73
N PRO A 120 6.07 -6.87 -4.09
CA PRO A 120 6.65 -8.01 -4.80
C PRO A 120 8.09 -8.32 -4.42
N LEU A 121 8.93 -7.30 -4.23
CA LEU A 121 10.29 -7.50 -3.74
C LEU A 121 10.33 -8.10 -2.33
N ILE A 122 9.49 -7.61 -1.41
CA ILE A 122 9.36 -8.17 -0.06
C ILE A 122 8.89 -9.63 -0.13
N GLY A 123 7.90 -9.94 -0.98
CA GLY A 123 7.39 -11.29 -1.19
C GLY A 123 8.46 -12.25 -1.70
N LEU A 124 9.22 -11.85 -2.74
CA LEU A 124 10.31 -12.64 -3.31
C LEU A 124 11.43 -12.90 -2.31
N LEU A 125 11.89 -11.87 -1.59
CA LEU A 125 12.92 -12.02 -0.57
C LEU A 125 12.46 -12.95 0.55
N LYS A 126 11.17 -12.91 0.89
CA LYS A 126 10.61 -13.75 1.93
C LYS A 126 10.55 -15.22 1.54
N GLU A 127 10.10 -15.50 0.33
CA GLU A 127 10.03 -16.85 -0.25
C GLU A 127 11.42 -17.47 -0.35
N LYS A 128 12.40 -16.73 -0.89
CA LYS A 128 13.81 -17.16 -0.94
C LYS A 128 14.36 -17.51 0.45
N ASN A 129 14.13 -16.65 1.44
CA ASN A 129 14.58 -16.89 2.81
C ASN A 129 13.91 -18.10 3.49
N GLN A 130 12.74 -18.55 3.01
CA GLN A 130 12.12 -19.78 3.48
C GLN A 130 12.72 -21.01 2.82
N GLU A 131 12.94 -20.99 1.50
CA GLU A 131 13.56 -22.09 0.77
C GLU A 131 14.94 -22.42 1.36
N GLU A 132 15.77 -21.40 1.61
CA GLU A 132 17.09 -21.55 2.23
C GLU A 132 17.03 -22.22 3.61
N LYS A 133 15.95 -22.00 4.38
CA LYS A 133 15.76 -22.61 5.70
C LYS A 133 15.26 -24.06 5.65
N HIS A 134 14.70 -24.49 4.53
CA HIS A 134 14.18 -25.84 4.35
C HIS A 134 15.16 -26.78 3.63
N LEU A 135 16.31 -26.28 3.19
CA LEU A 135 17.40 -27.12 2.68
C LEU A 135 18.07 -27.87 3.84
N PRO A 136 18.18 -29.22 3.78
CA PRO A 136 18.96 -29.97 4.77
C PRO A 136 20.44 -29.57 4.65
N GLY A 137 21.04 -29.16 5.77
CA GLY A 137 22.48 -28.94 5.89
C GLY A 137 23.28 -30.24 5.89
#